data_AF-A0A9W7L3Y2-F1
#
_entry.id   AF-A0A9W7L3Y2-F1
#
_cell.length_a   1.000
_cell.length_b   1.000
_cell.length_c   1.000
_cell.angle_alpha   90.00
_cell.angle_beta   90.00
_cell.angle_gamma   90.00
#
_symmetry.space_group_name_H-M   'P 1'
#
loop_
_entity.id
_entity.type
_entity.pdbx_description
1 polymer ?
#
loop_
_entity_poly.entity_id
_entity_poly.type
_entity_poly.pdbx_seq_one_letter_code
_entity_poly.pdbx_strand_id
1 'polypeptide(L)'
;MSLNPSLPEALQEAYLSAAAGLPSKLPDDTLELAIVSVSSVYDATSSMSIVVPTIVEAARGKGIIISNVIGSTAGGVLGSLSGSPLEVEGAPCVSVTLASLPSVSLNAFHVAEGDVPDQGYDYTDEEWRKYLGDVMMMGDEKVGK
;
A
#
# COMPACT_ATOMS: atom_id res chain seq x y z
N MET A 1 3.41 4.77 12.92
CA MET A 1 4.45 3.78 12.56
C MET A 1 4.80 2.92 13.77
N SER A 2 5.45 1.78 13.59
CA SER A 2 5.96 0.92 14.68
C SER A 2 7.44 0.61 14.47
N LEU A 3 8.16 0.40 15.58
CA LEU A 3 9.57 -0.01 15.66
C LEU A 3 9.74 -1.40 16.28
N ASN A 4 8.64 -2.16 16.41
CA ASN A 4 8.66 -3.47 17.05
C ASN A 4 9.50 -4.47 16.23
N PRO A 5 10.41 -5.26 16.84
CA PRO A 5 11.24 -6.23 16.12
C PRO A 5 10.46 -7.40 15.50
N SER A 6 9.22 -7.65 15.93
CA SER A 6 8.32 -8.66 15.38
C SER A 6 7.45 -8.08 14.28
N LEU A 7 7.56 -8.60 13.04
CA LEU A 7 6.78 -8.09 11.90
C LEU A 7 5.25 -8.13 12.13
N PRO A 8 4.64 -9.22 12.62
CA PRO A 8 3.20 -9.26 12.89
C PRO A 8 2.75 -8.20 13.89
N GLU A 9 3.52 -8.03 14.98
CA GLU A 9 3.22 -7.04 16.01
C GLU A 9 3.42 -5.61 15.49
N ALA A 10 4.49 -5.38 14.73
CA ALA A 10 4.77 -4.08 14.11
C ALA A 10 3.67 -3.66 13.13
N LEU A 11 3.16 -4.59 12.31
CA LEU A 11 2.03 -4.35 11.41
C LEU A 11 0.77 -3.98 12.18
N GLN A 12 0.47 -4.72 13.25
CA GLN A 12 -0.72 -4.46 14.07
C GLN A 12 -0.61 -3.10 14.78
N GLU A 13 0.53 -2.80 15.40
CA GLU A 13 0.77 -1.51 16.07
C GLU A 13 0.71 -0.34 15.08
N ALA A 14 1.37 -0.46 13.92
CA ALA A 14 1.38 0.58 12.90
C ALA A 14 -0.04 0.82 12.35
N TYR A 15 -0.81 -0.25 12.12
CA TYR A 15 -2.20 -0.15 11.72
C TYR A 15 -3.06 0.53 12.79
N LEU A 16 -2.95 0.12 14.06
CA LEU A 16 -3.73 0.72 15.15
C LEU A 16 -3.41 2.21 15.31
N SER A 17 -2.14 2.57 15.21
CA SER A 17 -1.68 3.96 15.23
C SER A 17 -2.26 4.76 14.05
N ALA A 18 -2.23 4.23 12.83
CA ALA A 18 -2.81 4.89 11.66
C ALA A 18 -4.34 5.02 11.77
N ALA A 19 -5.01 3.96 12.22
CA ALA A 19 -6.46 3.92 12.37
C ALA A 19 -6.97 4.87 13.47
N ALA A 20 -6.14 5.22 14.46
CA ALA A 20 -6.48 6.22 15.46
C ALA A 20 -6.57 7.65 14.86
N GLY A 21 -5.95 7.89 13.71
CA GLY A 21 -6.04 9.16 12.97
C GLY A 21 -7.23 9.23 12.01
N LEU A 22 -7.98 8.15 11.83
CA LEU A 22 -9.15 8.14 10.94
C LEU A 22 -10.33 8.90 11.56
N PRO A 23 -11.23 9.47 10.73
CA PRO A 23 -12.47 10.04 11.23
C PRO A 23 -13.30 8.99 11.98
N SER A 24 -14.08 9.43 12.96
CA SER A 24 -14.93 8.56 13.79
C SER A 24 -16.01 7.81 13.02
N LYS A 25 -16.32 8.25 11.79
CA LYS A 25 -17.24 7.59 10.88
C LYS A 25 -16.65 7.62 9.47
N LEU A 26 -16.51 6.44 8.87
CA LEU A 26 -16.16 6.28 7.47
C LEU A 26 -17.45 6.20 6.64
N PRO A 27 -17.45 6.70 5.39
CA PRO A 27 -18.48 6.38 4.42
C PRO A 27 -18.49 4.86 4.18
N ASP A 28 -19.66 4.22 4.34
CA ASP A 28 -19.90 2.79 4.10
C ASP A 28 -18.94 1.81 4.80
N ASP A 29 -18.26 2.26 5.87
CA ASP A 29 -17.21 1.52 6.57
C ASP A 29 -16.06 1.04 5.65
N THR A 30 -15.81 1.79 4.56
CA THR A 30 -14.77 1.49 3.58
C THR A 30 -13.55 2.41 3.72
N LEU A 31 -12.37 1.83 3.50
CA LEU A 31 -11.11 2.52 3.25
C LEU A 31 -10.64 2.18 1.84
N GLU A 32 -10.52 3.18 1.00
CA GLU A 32 -10.20 2.99 -0.41
C GLU A 32 -8.74 2.59 -0.61
N LEU A 33 -7.83 3.04 0.28
CA LEU A 33 -6.39 2.80 0.14
C LEU A 33 -5.67 2.62 1.48
N ALA A 34 -4.84 1.59 1.55
CA ALA A 34 -3.79 1.41 2.55
C ALA A 34 -2.42 1.35 1.86
N ILE A 35 -1.48 2.16 2.33
CA ILE A 35 -0.08 2.17 1.90
C ILE A 35 0.78 1.61 3.03
N VAL A 36 1.56 0.56 2.75
CA VAL A 36 2.38 -0.12 3.75
C VAL A 36 3.85 -0.10 3.32
N SER A 37 4.69 0.51 4.14
CA SER A 37 6.14 0.47 3.97
C SER A 37 6.76 -0.41 5.05
N VAL A 38 7.47 -1.45 4.65
CA VAL A 38 8.07 -2.43 5.57
C VAL A 38 9.58 -2.39 5.43
N SER A 39 10.29 -2.30 6.54
CA SER A 39 11.76 -2.38 6.54
C SER A 39 12.22 -3.75 6.02
N SER A 40 13.18 -3.76 5.09
CA SER A 40 13.78 -5.00 4.59
C SER A 40 14.57 -5.76 5.67
N VAL A 41 14.82 -5.14 6.82
CA VAL A 41 15.43 -5.80 7.98
C VAL A 41 14.61 -7.02 8.45
N TYR A 42 13.29 -7.03 8.23
CA TYR A 42 12.45 -8.18 8.57
C TYR A 42 12.65 -9.39 7.64
N ASP A 43 13.24 -9.24 6.45
CA ASP A 43 13.42 -10.36 5.50
C ASP A 43 14.28 -11.49 6.08
N ALA A 44 15.15 -11.16 7.04
CA ALA A 44 15.99 -12.14 7.72
C ALA A 44 15.20 -13.05 8.70
N THR A 45 14.01 -12.63 9.15
CA THR A 45 13.30 -13.28 10.26
C THR A 45 11.82 -13.57 9.97
N SER A 46 11.24 -13.02 8.91
CA SER A 46 9.81 -13.08 8.64
C SER A 46 9.52 -13.16 7.13
N SER A 47 8.37 -13.73 6.77
CA SER A 47 7.90 -13.71 5.37
C SER A 47 7.05 -12.47 5.11
N MET A 48 7.39 -11.71 4.08
CA MET A 48 6.59 -10.56 3.61
C MET A 48 5.20 -10.93 3.10
N SER A 49 4.93 -12.22 2.85
CA SER A 49 3.60 -12.71 2.48
C SER A 49 2.52 -12.44 3.53
N ILE A 50 2.91 -12.21 4.79
CA ILE A 50 1.97 -11.95 5.90
C ILE A 50 1.43 -10.51 5.91
N VAL A 51 2.10 -9.57 5.24
CA VAL A 51 1.81 -8.13 5.36
C VAL A 51 0.37 -7.80 4.96
N VAL A 52 -0.06 -8.23 3.77
CA VAL A 52 -1.41 -7.96 3.27
C VAL A 52 -2.48 -8.64 4.13
N PRO A 53 -2.41 -9.97 4.40
CA PRO A 53 -3.37 -10.63 5.29
C PRO A 53 -3.50 -9.94 6.66
N THR A 54 -2.39 -9.61 7.32
CA THR A 54 -2.41 -9.00 8.66
C THR A 54 -3.12 -7.64 8.66
N ILE A 55 -2.86 -6.79 7.67
CA ILE A 55 -3.52 -5.47 7.58
C ILE A 55 -5.03 -5.63 7.29
N VAL A 56 -5.39 -6.52 6.36
CA VAL A 56 -6.79 -6.77 6.01
C VAL A 56 -7.56 -7.37 7.19
N GLU A 57 -6.97 -8.31 7.93
CA GLU A 57 -7.56 -8.89 9.13
C GLU A 57 -7.73 -7.86 10.25
N ALA A 58 -6.73 -7.00 10.48
CA ALA A 58 -6.81 -5.94 11.48
C ALA A 58 -7.92 -4.91 11.14
N ALA A 59 -8.16 -4.65 9.85
CA ALA A 59 -9.26 -3.83 9.38
C ALA A 59 -10.63 -4.49 9.56
N ARG A 60 -10.75 -5.76 9.14
CA ARG A 60 -11.97 -6.55 9.33
C ARG A 60 -12.36 -6.66 10.80
N GLY A 61 -11.39 -6.76 11.71
CA GLY A 61 -11.63 -6.75 13.16
C GLY A 61 -12.32 -5.48 13.68
N LYS A 62 -12.25 -4.37 12.93
CA LYS A 62 -12.96 -3.11 13.21
C LYS A 62 -14.22 -2.91 12.35
N GLY A 63 -14.62 -3.92 11.58
CA GLY A 63 -15.72 -3.81 10.61
C GLY A 63 -15.38 -2.99 9.37
N ILE A 64 -14.09 -2.67 9.16
CA ILE A 64 -13.64 -1.83 8.03
C ILE A 64 -13.23 -2.72 6.86
N ILE A 65 -13.66 -2.36 5.66
CA ILE A 65 -13.25 -3.02 4.41
C ILE A 65 -12.19 -2.16 3.73
N ILE A 66 -11.01 -2.72 3.49
CA ILE A 66 -9.96 -2.05 2.69
C ILE A 66 -10.06 -2.52 1.24
N SER A 67 -10.24 -1.58 0.31
CA SER A 67 -10.37 -1.86 -1.12
C SER A 67 -9.03 -2.13 -1.80
N ASN A 68 -8.01 -1.31 -1.51
CA ASN A 68 -6.69 -1.43 -2.12
C ASN A 68 -5.61 -1.41 -1.05
N VAL A 69 -4.69 -2.37 -1.11
CA VAL A 69 -3.48 -2.40 -0.28
C VAL A 69 -2.29 -2.39 -1.21
N ILE A 70 -1.47 -1.35 -1.12
CA ILE A 70 -0.20 -1.24 -1.86
C ILE A 70 0.93 -1.03 -0.87
N GLY A 71 2.15 -1.34 -1.29
CA GLY A 71 3.28 -1.20 -0.41
C GLY A 71 4.60 -1.56 -1.05
N SER A 72 5.66 -1.33 -0.28
CA SER A 72 7.03 -1.66 -0.67
C SER A 72 7.80 -2.13 0.55
N THR A 73 8.74 -3.04 0.31
CA THR A 73 9.89 -3.19 1.20
C THR A 73 10.85 -2.02 0.98
N ALA A 74 11.51 -1.54 2.03
CA ALA A 74 12.44 -0.42 1.92
C ALA A 74 13.62 -0.57 2.90
N GLY A 75 14.79 -0.08 2.53
CA GLY A 75 15.96 -0.01 3.43
C GLY A 75 15.83 1.07 4.51
N GLY A 76 15.04 2.10 4.22
CA GLY A 76 14.64 3.16 5.13
C GLY A 76 13.14 3.39 5.07
N VAL A 77 12.50 3.63 6.22
CA VAL A 77 11.05 3.84 6.33
C VAL A 77 10.79 5.23 6.89
N LEU A 78 10.03 6.02 6.13
CA LEU A 78 9.48 7.30 6.56
C LEU A 78 8.10 7.10 7.18
N GLY A 79 7.82 7.80 8.26
CA GLY A 79 6.51 7.78 8.88
C GLY A 79 6.35 8.82 9.97
N SER A 80 5.38 8.57 10.84
CA SER A 80 5.19 9.34 12.06
C SER A 80 5.02 8.44 13.27
N LEU A 81 5.66 8.83 14.37
CA LEU A 81 5.49 8.26 15.69
C LEU A 81 5.00 9.36 16.63
N SER A 82 3.87 9.13 17.29
CA SER A 82 3.24 10.11 18.20
C SER A 82 3.05 11.51 17.58
N GLY A 83 2.72 11.56 16.28
CA GLY A 83 2.48 12.80 15.54
C GLY A 83 3.72 13.55 15.08
N SER A 84 4.93 13.08 15.43
CA SER A 84 6.19 13.64 14.93
C SER A 84 6.68 12.85 13.71
N PRO A 85 7.19 13.52 12.65
CA PRO A 85 7.80 12.82 11.53
C PRO A 85 9.08 12.11 11.99
N LEU A 86 9.33 10.91 11.49
CA LEU A 86 10.50 10.11 11.81
C LEU A 86 10.95 9.30 10.59
N GLU A 87 12.25 9.26 10.39
CA GLU A 87 12.95 8.40 9.44
C GLU A 87 13.71 7.33 10.20
N VAL A 88 13.62 6.08 9.73
CA VAL A 88 14.31 4.94 10.35
C VAL A 88 15.02 4.14 9.26
N GLU A 89 16.34 4.03 9.39
CA GLU A 89 17.20 3.25 8.50
C GLU A 89 17.90 2.14 9.28
N GLY A 90 18.11 0.98 8.65
CA GLY A 90 18.89 -0.12 9.21
C GLY A 90 18.30 -0.79 10.45
N ALA A 91 17.04 -0.49 10.79
CA ALA A 91 16.34 -1.07 11.93
C ALA A 91 14.94 -1.58 11.53
N PRO A 92 14.35 -2.51 12.32
CA PRO A 92 12.97 -2.95 12.14
C PRO A 92 12.00 -1.76 12.22
N CYS A 93 11.20 -1.56 11.18
CA CYS A 93 10.19 -0.51 11.15
C CYS A 93 9.08 -0.83 10.15
N VAL A 94 7.84 -0.48 10.53
CA VAL A 94 6.67 -0.52 9.66
C VAL A 94 5.95 0.84 9.71
N SER A 95 5.65 1.39 8.54
CA SER A 95 4.79 2.56 8.38
C SER A 95 3.52 2.16 7.63
N VAL A 96 2.37 2.55 8.17
CA VAL A 96 1.06 2.33 7.55
C VAL A 96 0.40 3.68 7.40
N THR A 97 -0.11 3.95 6.20
CA THR A 97 -0.97 5.09 5.90
C THR A 97 -2.30 4.58 5.41
N LEU A 98 -3.39 5.05 6.02
CA LEU A 98 -4.76 4.72 5.66
C LEU A 98 -5.41 5.98 5.10
N ALA A 99 -6.08 5.86 3.96
CA ALA A 99 -6.75 6.98 3.32
C ALA A 99 -8.23 6.64 3.06
N SER A 100 -9.10 7.54 3.52
CA SER A 100 -10.48 7.60 3.07
C SER A 100 -10.56 8.60 1.92
N LEU A 101 -10.99 8.13 0.76
CA LEU A 101 -11.01 8.86 -0.51
C LEU A 101 -12.42 8.74 -1.12
N PRO A 102 -13.44 9.31 -0.46
CA PRO A 102 -14.81 9.18 -0.94
C PRO A 102 -14.96 9.80 -2.32
N SER A 103 -15.72 9.14 -3.19
CA SER A 103 -15.93 9.55 -4.59
C SER A 103 -14.68 9.48 -5.48
N VAL A 104 -13.60 8.85 -5.02
CA VAL A 104 -12.42 8.55 -5.85
C VAL A 104 -12.48 7.07 -6.25
N SER A 105 -12.40 6.80 -7.55
CA SER A 105 -12.20 5.45 -8.07
C SER A 105 -10.71 5.15 -8.16
N LEU A 106 -10.25 4.12 -7.45
CA LEU A 106 -8.89 3.63 -7.50
C LEU A 106 -8.85 2.29 -8.24
N ASN A 107 -7.95 2.19 -9.21
CA ASN A 107 -7.68 0.96 -9.95
C ASN A 107 -6.23 0.56 -9.71
N ALA A 108 -6.00 -0.33 -8.74
CA ALA A 108 -4.68 -0.90 -8.52
C ALA A 108 -4.33 -1.90 -9.63
N PHE A 109 -3.08 -1.84 -10.10
CA PHE A 109 -2.54 -2.76 -11.09
C PHE A 109 -1.13 -3.19 -10.65
N HIS A 110 -0.65 -4.29 -11.20
CA HIS A 110 0.68 -4.82 -10.94
C HIS A 110 1.45 -4.89 -12.25
N VAL A 111 2.70 -4.43 -12.21
CA VAL A 111 3.63 -4.46 -13.34
C VAL A 111 4.78 -5.39 -12.94
N ALA A 112 4.94 -6.51 -13.64
CA ALA A 112 6.09 -7.39 -13.43
C ALA A 112 7.34 -6.84 -14.15
N GLU A 113 8.52 -7.34 -13.81
CA GLU A 113 9.80 -6.92 -14.41
C GLU A 113 9.77 -6.95 -15.94
N GLY A 114 9.21 -8.01 -16.53
CA GLY A 114 9.10 -8.14 -17.99
C GLY A 114 8.01 -7.29 -18.64
N ASP A 115 7.14 -6.66 -17.85
CA ASP A 115 6.11 -5.75 -18.34
C ASP A 115 6.63 -4.30 -18.44
N VAL A 116 7.77 -4.01 -17.79
CA VAL A 116 8.45 -2.72 -17.92
C VAL A 116 9.29 -2.72 -19.21
N PRO A 117 9.19 -1.67 -20.04
CA PRO A 117 9.97 -1.60 -21.26
C PRO A 117 11.48 -1.44 -20.96
N ASP A 118 12.26 -2.53 -21.04
CA ASP A 118 13.70 -2.54 -20.74
C ASP A 118 14.59 -2.27 -21.98
N GLN A 119 13.98 -2.18 -23.17
CA GLN A 119 14.74 -1.94 -24.40
C GLN A 119 14.94 -0.45 -24.65
N GLY A 120 15.99 0.11 -24.02
CA GLY A 120 16.48 1.46 -24.26
C GLY A 120 15.61 2.53 -23.62
N TYR A 121 16.21 3.42 -22.82
CA TYR A 121 15.54 4.50 -22.10
C TYR A 121 14.94 5.62 -23.00
N ASP A 122 14.66 5.34 -24.26
CA ASP A 122 14.18 6.30 -25.28
C ASP A 122 12.66 6.19 -25.51
N TYR A 123 11.90 5.72 -24.53
CA TYR A 123 10.43 5.76 -24.61
C TYR A 123 9.93 7.19 -24.48
N THR A 124 9.15 7.61 -25.45
CA THR A 124 8.40 8.87 -25.44
C THR A 124 7.34 8.86 -24.33
N ASP A 125 6.87 10.05 -23.95
CA ASP A 125 5.76 10.21 -23.01
C ASP A 125 4.51 9.43 -23.43
N GLU A 126 4.25 9.31 -24.74
CA GLU A 126 3.10 8.57 -25.29
C GLU A 126 3.24 7.06 -25.07
N GLU A 127 4.45 6.52 -25.22
CA GLU A 127 4.71 5.10 -24.97
C GLU A 127 4.56 4.79 -23.49
N TRP A 128 5.12 5.60 -22.59
CA TRP A 128 4.91 5.45 -21.15
C TRP A 128 3.44 5.53 -20.75
N ARG A 129 2.67 6.45 -21.35
CA ARG A 129 1.21 6.55 -21.11
C ARG A 129 0.48 5.31 -21.57
N LYS A 130 0.88 4.69 -22.67
CA LYS A 130 0.30 3.43 -23.13
C LYS A 130 0.59 2.29 -22.14
N TYR A 131 1.82 2.18 -21.65
CA TYR A 131 2.19 1.16 -20.66
C TYR A 131 1.50 1.35 -19.30
N LEU A 132 1.44 2.59 -18.79
CA LEU A 132 0.86 2.91 -17.48
C LEU A 132 -0.66 3.15 -17.50
N GLY A 133 -1.25 3.40 -18.68
CA GLY A 133 -2.60 3.93 -18.83
C GLY A 133 -3.55 3.20 -19.79
N ASP A 134 -3.08 2.50 -20.84
CA ASP A 134 -3.99 1.74 -21.73
C ASP A 134 -4.42 0.39 -21.15
N VAL A 135 -3.72 -0.12 -20.12
CA VAL A 135 -4.21 -1.25 -19.31
C VAL A 135 -5.47 -0.84 -18.51
N MET A 136 -5.71 0.46 -18.29
CA MET A 136 -6.88 0.96 -17.55
C MET A 136 -8.11 1.27 -18.42
N MET A 137 -8.00 1.26 -19.75
CA MET A 137 -9.09 1.64 -20.67
C MET A 137 -9.76 0.47 -21.41
N MET A 138 -9.27 -0.76 -21.27
CA MET A 138 -9.93 -1.96 -21.83
C MET A 138 -11.04 -2.53 -20.91
N GLY A 139 -11.87 -1.65 -20.36
CA GLY A 139 -13.17 -1.98 -19.80
C GLY A 139 -14.24 -1.33 -20.66
N ASP A 140 -15.06 -2.14 -21.34
CA ASP A 140 -16.18 -1.77 -22.20
C ASP A 140 -15.89 -1.36 -23.67
N GLU A 141 -15.29 -2.25 -24.45
CA GLU A 141 -15.75 -2.42 -25.84
C GLU A 141 -16.74 -3.60 -25.92
N LYS A 142 -18.00 -3.30 -25.60
CA LYS A 142 -19.11 -4.06 -26.20
C LYS A 142 -19.11 -3.77 -27.69
N VAL A 143 -18.49 -4.62 -28.49
CA VAL A 143 -18.75 -4.66 -29.94
C VAL A 143 -20.11 -5.33 -30.14
N GLY A 144 -21.14 -4.52 -30.05
CA GLY A 144 -22.46 -4.81 -30.59
C GLY A 144 -22.66 -4.04 -31.88
N LYS A 145 -22.44 -4.71 -33.02
CA LYS A 145 -23.37 -4.86 -34.15
C LYS A 145 -22.70 -5.58 -35.31
#